data_AF-A0AAD7XJT9-F1
#
_entry.id   AF-A0AAD7XJT9-F1
#
_cell.length_a   1.000
_cell.length_b   1.000
_cell.length_c   1.000
_cell.angle_alpha   90.00
_cell.angle_beta   90.00
_cell.angle_gamma   90.00
#
_symmetry.space_group_name_H-M   'P 1'
#
loop_
_entity.id
_entity.type
_entity.pdbx_description
1 polymer ?
#
loop_
_entity_poly.entity_id
_entity_poly.type
_entity_poly.pdbx_seq_one_letter_code
_entity_poly.pdbx_strand_id
1 'polypeptide(L)'
;MPGVLFEYSNVDMHPDVVLQLASGSKWPGVTALMGCFAANNISIDTKLSKYLDWWTTNASDSRSNVTIRQVLSMTTGMITDPGGDGVFAEIANLSVAAFEDCDLEGGNTAQCARAMYEALPSQVVPVYLPGTKFLYTTLGFQWTAAVAEVVEGRPIGDILNAYVLDKAGMSPDCSWSNQDVNPLIGAGLECSARKLDKFVHGMLVDGIVSTKTRLEMETVQLTEPSMYGSASLYWGAYCLGNWLECLNNYRLKRLMPSQCFRADRHGALLLLRLSY
;
A
#
# COMPACT_ATOMS: atom_id res chain seq x y z
N MET A 1 -21.87 13.63 -19.22
CA MET A 1 -21.89 12.25 -18.72
C MET A 1 -20.49 11.69 -18.90
N PRO A 2 -19.77 11.30 -17.84
CA PRO A 2 -18.63 10.42 -18.05
C PRO A 2 -19.19 9.09 -18.59
N GLY A 3 -18.71 8.68 -19.75
CA GLY A 3 -19.12 7.45 -20.43
C GLY A 3 -17.91 6.53 -20.59
N VAL A 4 -18.16 5.22 -20.57
CA VAL A 4 -17.13 4.22 -20.87
C VAL A 4 -16.73 4.39 -22.33
N LEU A 5 -15.44 4.67 -22.57
CA LEU A 5 -14.90 4.83 -23.93
C LEU A 5 -14.54 3.48 -24.57
N PHE A 6 -14.06 2.53 -23.77
CA PHE A 6 -13.66 1.20 -24.21
C PHE A 6 -13.87 0.19 -23.08
N GLU A 7 -14.40 -0.98 -23.44
CA GLU A 7 -14.57 -2.12 -22.55
C GLU A 7 -14.29 -3.38 -23.36
N TYR A 8 -13.54 -4.31 -22.80
CA TYR A 8 -13.26 -5.61 -23.40
C TYR A 8 -13.68 -6.72 -22.45
N SER A 9 -14.32 -7.75 -23.00
CA SER A 9 -14.69 -8.96 -22.29
C SER A 9 -14.38 -10.15 -23.16
N ASN A 10 -13.97 -11.25 -22.54
CA ASN A 10 -14.02 -12.56 -23.20
C ASN A 10 -15.21 -13.35 -22.63
N VAL A 11 -15.34 -14.63 -23.00
CA VAL A 11 -16.51 -15.45 -22.64
C VAL A 11 -16.66 -15.61 -21.12
N ASP A 12 -15.55 -15.69 -20.39
CA ASP A 12 -15.53 -16.00 -18.95
C ASP A 12 -15.20 -14.78 -18.07
N MET A 13 -14.67 -13.71 -18.65
CA MET A 13 -14.30 -12.47 -17.96
C MET A 13 -15.04 -11.28 -18.55
N HIS A 14 -16.08 -10.86 -17.83
CA HIS A 14 -16.80 -9.60 -18.05
C HIS A 14 -16.53 -8.61 -16.89
N PRO A 15 -16.68 -7.29 -17.10
CA PRO A 15 -16.27 -6.26 -16.14
C PRO A 15 -17.02 -6.24 -14.81
N ASP A 16 -18.10 -7.02 -14.70
CA ASP A 16 -18.87 -7.20 -13.47
C ASP A 16 -18.43 -8.46 -12.70
N VAL A 17 -17.52 -9.28 -13.25
CA VAL A 17 -16.87 -10.38 -12.51
C VAL A 17 -16.00 -9.78 -11.42
N VAL A 18 -16.25 -10.21 -10.18
CA VAL A 18 -15.42 -9.89 -9.03
C VAL A 18 -14.16 -10.74 -9.08
N LEU A 19 -13.00 -10.09 -9.02
CA LEU A 19 -11.70 -10.73 -9.01
C LEU A 19 -10.89 -10.23 -7.80
N GLN A 20 -10.04 -11.09 -7.27
CA GLN A 20 -9.01 -10.66 -6.33
C GLN A 20 -8.02 -9.75 -7.06
N LEU A 21 -7.85 -8.52 -6.58
CA LEU A 21 -6.98 -7.53 -7.23
C LEU A 21 -5.49 -7.75 -6.93
N ALA A 22 -5.18 -8.69 -6.03
CA ALA A 22 -3.85 -8.90 -5.50
C ALA A 22 -3.23 -7.54 -5.13
N SER A 23 -2.02 -7.24 -5.58
CA SER A 23 -1.33 -5.98 -5.25
C SER A 23 -2.03 -4.69 -5.71
N GLY A 24 -3.02 -4.77 -6.60
CA GLY A 24 -3.92 -3.65 -6.90
C GLY A 24 -4.72 -3.14 -5.68
N SER A 25 -4.83 -3.95 -4.62
CA SER A 25 -5.49 -3.59 -3.37
C SER A 25 -4.80 -2.44 -2.62
N LYS A 26 -3.49 -2.26 -2.80
CA LYS A 26 -2.67 -1.29 -2.07
C LYS A 26 -3.19 0.15 -2.26
N TRP A 27 -3.56 0.53 -3.48
CA TRP A 27 -3.97 1.91 -3.76
C TRP A 27 -5.31 2.27 -3.11
N PRO A 28 -6.40 1.49 -3.26
CA PRO A 28 -7.63 1.69 -2.48
C PRO A 28 -7.41 1.61 -0.97
N GLY A 29 -6.62 0.64 -0.50
CA GLY A 29 -6.35 0.45 0.93
C GLY A 29 -5.62 1.63 1.56
N VAL A 30 -4.56 2.11 0.92
CA VAL A 30 -3.83 3.31 1.38
C VAL A 30 -4.69 4.56 1.23
N THR A 31 -5.56 4.66 0.22
CA THR A 31 -6.52 5.77 0.11
C THR A 31 -7.43 5.84 1.34
N ALA A 32 -7.93 4.69 1.81
CA ALA A 32 -8.74 4.62 3.03
C ALA A 32 -7.95 5.07 4.27
N LEU A 33 -6.73 4.56 4.45
CA LEU A 33 -5.85 4.94 5.56
C LEU A 33 -5.54 6.44 5.55
N MET A 34 -5.23 7.01 4.38
CA MET A 34 -4.97 8.44 4.21
C MET A 34 -6.21 9.30 4.49
N GLY A 35 -7.41 8.82 4.10
CA GLY A 35 -8.67 9.43 4.47
C GLY A 35 -8.90 9.45 5.98
N CYS A 36 -8.65 8.31 6.64
CA CYS A 36 -8.74 8.16 8.10
C CYS A 36 -7.78 9.10 8.83
N PHE A 37 -6.50 9.12 8.44
CA PHE A 37 -5.51 10.00 9.07
C PHE A 37 -5.83 11.48 8.84
N ALA A 38 -6.28 11.86 7.65
CA ALA A 38 -6.68 13.23 7.36
C ALA A 38 -7.89 13.67 8.20
N ALA A 39 -8.92 12.82 8.34
CA ALA A 39 -10.11 13.11 9.12
C ALA A 39 -9.79 13.31 10.62
N ASN A 40 -8.77 12.64 11.12
CA ASN A 40 -8.33 12.71 12.51
C ASN A 40 -7.15 13.67 12.75
N ASN A 41 -6.76 14.49 11.76
CA ASN A 41 -5.60 15.39 11.85
C ASN A 41 -4.28 14.68 12.22
N ILE A 42 -4.10 13.44 11.78
CA ILE A 42 -2.87 12.68 11.99
C ILE A 42 -1.88 13.00 10.88
N SER A 43 -0.71 13.52 11.25
CA SER A 43 0.41 13.66 10.31
C SER A 43 0.99 12.29 9.98
N ILE A 44 1.20 12.01 8.70
CA ILE A 44 1.88 10.78 8.27
C ILE A 44 3.38 10.77 8.58
N ASP A 45 3.96 11.91 8.98
CA ASP A 45 5.33 11.97 9.52
C ASP A 45 5.40 11.55 11.00
N THR A 46 4.27 11.19 11.59
CA THR A 46 4.21 10.67 12.95
C THR A 46 4.86 9.29 13.03
N LYS A 47 5.69 9.10 14.05
CA LYS A 47 6.30 7.81 14.40
C LYS A 47 5.24 6.79 14.84
N LEU A 48 5.42 5.54 14.46
CA LEU A 48 4.49 4.45 14.84
C LEU A 48 4.39 4.26 16.35
N SER A 49 5.50 4.43 17.07
CA SER A 49 5.56 4.33 18.54
C SER A 49 4.74 5.37 19.30
N LYS A 50 4.17 6.36 18.61
CA LYS A 50 3.17 7.25 19.23
C LYS A 50 1.85 6.53 19.49
N TYR A 51 1.48 5.53 18.68
CA TYR A 51 0.19 4.84 18.73
C TYR A 51 0.31 3.35 19.07
N LEU A 52 1.45 2.73 18.75
CA LEU A 52 1.72 1.32 19.01
C LEU A 52 2.67 1.22 20.20
N ASP A 53 2.15 0.87 21.37
CA ASP A 53 2.88 0.84 22.65
C ASP A 53 4.01 -0.21 22.70
N TRP A 54 3.85 -1.29 21.94
CA TRP A 54 4.86 -2.34 21.75
C TRP A 54 5.96 -1.95 20.76
N TRP A 55 5.80 -0.85 20.02
CA TRP A 55 6.83 -0.36 19.11
C TRP A 55 7.94 0.35 19.89
N THR A 56 9.19 -0.05 19.67
CA THR A 56 10.34 0.49 20.40
C THR A 56 10.45 2.01 20.32
N THR A 57 10.75 2.63 21.46
CA THR A 57 11.12 4.06 21.58
C THR A 57 12.61 4.25 21.82
N ASN A 58 13.38 3.16 21.87
CA ASN A 58 14.83 3.21 22.07
C ASN A 58 15.49 3.92 20.88
N ALA A 59 16.13 5.06 21.12
CA ALA A 59 16.78 5.84 20.07
C ALA A 59 17.96 5.10 19.39
N SER A 60 18.55 4.11 20.06
CA SER A 60 19.58 3.23 19.48
C SER A 60 18.98 2.14 18.59
N ASP A 61 17.67 1.93 18.66
CA ASP A 61 16.93 1.05 17.77
C ASP A 61 16.31 1.90 16.65
N SER A 62 16.83 1.77 15.44
CA SER A 62 16.39 2.54 14.27
C SER A 62 14.92 2.29 13.90
N ARG A 63 14.29 1.20 14.37
CA ARG A 63 12.84 0.99 14.23
C ARG A 63 12.06 2.10 14.94
N SER A 64 12.61 2.71 16.01
CA SER A 64 12.00 3.83 16.72
C SER A 64 11.82 5.11 15.88
N ASN A 65 12.40 5.14 14.68
CA ASN A 65 12.28 6.25 13.74
C ASN A 65 11.28 5.99 12.61
N VAL A 66 10.66 4.80 12.56
CA VAL A 66 9.69 4.46 11.52
C VAL A 66 8.42 5.30 11.66
N THR A 67 8.01 5.95 10.59
CA THR A 67 6.79 6.77 10.49
C THR A 67 5.70 6.10 9.66
N ILE A 68 4.47 6.61 9.78
CA ILE A 68 3.34 6.20 8.93
C ILE A 68 3.71 6.33 7.45
N ARG A 69 4.32 7.45 7.04
CA ARG A 69 4.78 7.71 5.67
C ARG A 69 5.71 6.61 5.18
N GLN A 70 6.68 6.22 6.00
CA GLN A 70 7.67 5.20 5.61
C GLN A 70 7.03 3.82 5.44
N VAL A 71 5.99 3.49 6.21
CA VAL A 71 5.19 2.29 5.96
C VAL A 71 4.41 2.40 4.65
N LEU A 72 3.63 3.46 4.46
CA LEU A 72 2.77 3.63 3.28
C LEU A 72 3.54 3.72 1.95
N SER A 73 4.80 4.14 2.03
CA SER A 73 5.76 4.23 0.92
C SER A 73 6.65 3.00 0.75
N MET A 74 6.52 1.99 1.60
CA MET A 74 7.39 0.80 1.63
C MET A 74 8.88 1.13 1.79
N THR A 75 9.19 2.12 2.61
CA THR A 75 10.56 2.57 2.90
C THR A 75 10.98 2.34 4.35
N THR A 76 10.37 1.37 5.03
CA THR A 76 10.70 1.06 6.44
C THR A 76 12.11 0.51 6.62
N GLY A 77 12.65 -0.16 5.59
CA GLY A 77 13.94 -0.84 5.65
C GLY A 77 13.89 -2.21 6.36
N MET A 78 12.70 -2.74 6.70
CA MET A 78 12.57 -3.90 7.61
C MET A 78 12.09 -5.19 6.96
N ILE A 79 11.18 -5.13 5.98
CA ILE A 79 10.56 -6.32 5.38
C ILE A 79 10.41 -6.14 3.87
N THR A 80 10.44 -7.25 3.13
CA THR A 80 10.14 -7.34 1.70
C THR A 80 9.46 -8.66 1.41
N ASP A 81 8.51 -8.70 0.48
CA ASP A 81 7.83 -9.95 0.11
C ASP A 81 8.83 -10.99 -0.41
N PRO A 82 8.57 -12.30 -0.24
CA PRO A 82 9.39 -13.36 -0.82
C PRO A 82 9.45 -13.22 -2.35
N GLY A 83 10.67 -13.14 -2.90
CA GLY A 83 10.89 -12.90 -4.33
C GLY A 83 10.86 -11.42 -4.76
N GLY A 84 10.55 -10.50 -3.84
CA GLY A 84 10.81 -9.07 -4.00
C GLY A 84 12.32 -8.81 -4.00
N ASP A 85 12.76 -7.88 -4.85
CA ASP A 85 14.15 -7.40 -5.01
C ASP A 85 15.20 -8.45 -4.65
N GLY A 86 15.44 -9.39 -5.58
CA GLY A 86 16.20 -10.66 -5.43
C GLY A 86 17.67 -10.56 -4.99
N VAL A 87 17.97 -9.69 -4.04
CA VAL A 87 19.28 -9.30 -3.53
C VAL A 87 19.35 -9.55 -2.00
N PHE A 88 18.23 -9.80 -1.30
CA PHE A 88 18.23 -9.88 0.18
C PHE A 88 17.49 -11.10 0.73
N ALA A 89 18.10 -12.29 0.62
CA ALA A 89 17.56 -13.55 1.15
C ALA A 89 17.21 -13.49 2.65
N GLU A 90 17.97 -12.74 3.45
CA GLU A 90 17.75 -12.61 4.89
C GLU A 90 16.46 -11.84 5.22
N ILE A 91 16.16 -10.76 4.51
CA ILE A 91 14.92 -9.97 4.71
C ILE A 91 13.70 -10.73 4.19
N ALA A 92 13.85 -11.46 3.08
CA ALA A 92 12.77 -12.28 2.51
C ALA A 92 12.31 -13.37 3.49
N ASN A 93 13.24 -14.00 4.23
CA ASN A 93 12.90 -14.99 5.25
C ASN A 93 12.09 -14.38 6.41
N LEU A 94 12.37 -13.13 6.80
CA LEU A 94 11.59 -12.43 7.82
C LEU A 94 10.15 -12.19 7.37
N SER A 95 9.95 -11.92 6.08
CA SER A 95 8.59 -11.79 5.55
C SER A 95 7.84 -13.11 5.59
N VAL A 96 8.48 -14.25 5.32
CA VAL A 96 7.83 -15.57 5.43
C VAL A 96 7.35 -15.82 6.86
N ALA A 97 8.22 -15.63 7.85
CA ALA A 97 7.83 -15.77 9.26
C ALA A 97 6.71 -14.80 9.64
N ALA A 98 6.79 -13.54 9.19
CA ALA A 98 5.75 -12.54 9.43
C ALA A 98 4.40 -12.90 8.77
N PHE A 99 4.40 -13.59 7.61
CA PHE A 99 3.19 -14.12 6.98
C PHE A 99 2.62 -15.31 7.75
N GLU A 100 3.46 -16.20 8.27
CA GLU A 100 3.03 -17.35 9.07
C GLU A 100 2.41 -16.92 10.41
N ASP A 101 2.99 -15.90 11.05
CA ASP A 101 2.52 -15.38 12.35
C ASP A 101 1.34 -14.41 12.24
N CYS A 102 1.11 -13.83 11.05
CA CYS A 102 -0.04 -12.97 10.80
C CYS A 102 -1.27 -13.85 10.51
N ASP A 103 -2.05 -14.17 11.54
CA ASP A 103 -3.33 -14.86 11.36
C ASP A 103 -4.34 -13.96 10.62
N LEU A 104 -4.49 -14.23 9.33
CA LEU A 104 -5.41 -13.51 8.45
C LEU A 104 -6.86 -14.00 8.60
N GLU A 105 -7.10 -15.19 9.16
CA GLU A 105 -8.41 -15.87 9.14
C GLU A 105 -9.08 -15.94 10.53
N GLY A 106 -8.31 -15.94 11.62
CA GLY A 106 -8.81 -15.98 13.00
C GLY A 106 -8.27 -14.88 13.93
N GLY A 107 -7.35 -14.04 13.46
CA GLY A 107 -6.68 -13.01 14.27
C GLY A 107 -7.38 -11.65 14.29
N ASN A 108 -6.69 -10.61 14.77
CA ASN A 108 -7.06 -9.23 14.46
C ASN A 108 -5.86 -8.44 13.96
N THR A 109 -6.10 -7.31 13.31
CA THR A 109 -5.07 -6.50 12.69
C THR A 109 -3.99 -6.03 13.66
N ALA A 110 -4.36 -5.62 14.88
CA ALA A 110 -3.39 -5.26 15.91
C ALA A 110 -2.48 -6.43 16.33
N GLN A 111 -3.02 -7.63 16.47
CA GLN A 111 -2.26 -8.85 16.80
C GLN A 111 -1.30 -9.21 15.67
N CYS A 112 -1.76 -9.23 14.42
CA CYS A 112 -0.90 -9.47 13.26
C CYS A 112 0.23 -8.42 13.18
N ALA A 113 -0.09 -7.13 13.29
CA ALA A 113 0.88 -6.05 13.25
C ALA A 113 1.99 -6.22 14.31
N ARG A 114 1.61 -6.62 15.53
CA ARG A 114 2.54 -6.88 16.63
C ARG A 114 3.38 -8.13 16.38
N ALA A 115 2.76 -9.23 15.98
CA ALA A 115 3.47 -10.48 15.69
C ALA A 115 4.53 -10.28 14.60
N MET A 116 4.18 -9.57 13.52
CA MET A 116 5.13 -9.18 12.48
C MET A 116 6.33 -8.40 13.03
N TYR A 117 6.11 -7.49 13.99
CA TYR A 117 7.19 -6.71 14.60
C TYR A 117 8.07 -7.54 15.53
N GLU A 118 7.47 -8.46 16.31
CA GLU A 118 8.17 -9.35 17.23
C GLU A 118 8.99 -10.42 16.48
N ALA A 119 8.56 -10.83 15.28
CA ALA A 119 9.30 -11.70 14.39
C ALA A 119 10.57 -11.04 13.81
N LEU A 120 10.69 -9.71 13.85
CA LEU A 120 11.90 -9.00 13.42
C LEU A 120 13.02 -9.21 14.46
N PRO A 121 14.22 -9.65 14.07
CA PRO A 121 15.26 -9.95 15.03
C PRO A 121 15.68 -8.69 15.79
N SER A 122 15.87 -8.81 17.11
CA SER A 122 16.17 -7.68 18.00
C SER A 122 17.51 -6.99 17.71
N GLN A 123 18.40 -7.65 16.95
CA GLN A 123 19.69 -7.12 16.50
C GLN A 123 19.65 -6.55 15.07
N VAL A 124 18.47 -6.53 14.44
CA VAL A 124 18.31 -5.95 13.10
C VAL A 124 18.24 -4.45 13.22
N VAL A 125 19.40 -3.84 12.99
CA VAL A 125 19.46 -2.59 12.24
C VAL A 125 18.61 -2.85 10.98
N PRO A 126 17.52 -2.10 10.72
CA PRO A 126 16.82 -2.23 9.46
C PRO A 126 17.89 -2.13 8.38
N VAL A 127 17.86 -3.07 7.42
CA VAL A 127 18.95 -3.23 6.44
C VAL A 127 19.25 -1.90 5.75
N TYR A 128 18.24 -1.03 5.73
CA TYR A 128 18.34 0.38 5.41
C TYR A 128 17.71 1.24 6.50
N LEU A 129 18.23 2.45 6.70
CA LEU A 129 17.57 3.43 7.56
C LEU A 129 16.16 3.74 7.01
N PRO A 130 15.15 3.94 7.86
CA PRO A 130 13.82 4.29 7.40
C PRO A 130 13.83 5.52 6.48
N GLY A 131 13.13 5.44 5.34
CA GLY A 131 13.08 6.47 4.31
C GLY A 131 14.26 6.49 3.33
N THR A 132 15.16 5.51 3.36
CA THR A 132 16.35 5.51 2.48
C THR A 132 16.33 4.49 1.35
N LYS A 133 15.45 3.48 1.43
CA LYS A 133 15.35 2.41 0.43
C LYS A 133 13.94 1.89 0.31
N PHE A 134 13.49 1.69 -0.93
CA PHE A 134 12.25 1.00 -1.25
C PHE A 134 12.44 -0.51 -1.09
N LEU A 135 11.51 -1.16 -0.39
CA LEU A 135 11.44 -2.61 -0.21
C LEU A 135 9.99 -3.05 -0.36
N TYR A 136 9.66 -3.67 -1.49
CA TYR A 136 8.29 -4.04 -1.80
C TYR A 136 7.68 -4.98 -0.75
N THR A 137 6.56 -4.61 -0.15
CA THR A 137 5.91 -5.43 0.88
C THR A 137 4.38 -5.43 0.77
N THR A 138 3.76 -6.57 1.02
CA THR A 138 2.31 -6.73 1.09
C THR A 138 1.81 -6.60 2.53
N LEU A 139 2.56 -7.12 3.51
CA LEU A 139 2.15 -7.07 4.91
C LEU A 139 2.45 -5.76 5.64
N GLY A 140 3.43 -4.97 5.19
CA GLY A 140 3.86 -3.77 5.91
C GLY A 140 2.74 -2.80 6.25
N PHE A 141 1.70 -2.74 5.42
CA PHE A 141 0.52 -1.91 5.65
C PHE A 141 -0.26 -2.26 6.92
N GLN A 142 -0.13 -3.46 7.47
CA GLN A 142 -0.81 -3.85 8.72
C GLN A 142 -0.31 -3.04 9.93
N TRP A 143 0.93 -2.54 9.91
CA TRP A 143 1.38 -1.60 10.94
C TRP A 143 0.60 -0.29 10.92
N THR A 144 0.36 0.28 9.73
CA THR A 144 -0.47 1.48 9.60
C THR A 144 -1.96 1.21 9.80
N ALA A 145 -2.41 0.00 9.52
CA ALA A 145 -3.77 -0.45 9.82
C ALA A 145 -4.03 -0.45 11.32
N ALA A 146 -3.11 -1.03 12.11
CA ALA A 146 -3.19 -1.00 13.57
C ALA A 146 -3.19 0.43 14.13
N VAL A 147 -2.41 1.35 13.52
CA VAL A 147 -2.49 2.79 13.87
C VAL A 147 -3.86 3.37 13.57
N ALA A 148 -4.46 3.04 12.42
CA ALA A 148 -5.79 3.53 12.05
C ALA A 148 -6.87 3.01 13.02
N GLU A 149 -6.80 1.76 13.46
CA GLU A 149 -7.71 1.20 14.48
C GLU A 149 -7.61 1.96 15.81
N VAL A 150 -6.38 2.27 16.26
CA VAL A 150 -6.15 3.06 17.49
C VAL A 150 -6.70 4.48 17.36
N VAL A 151 -6.51 5.12 16.20
CA VAL A 151 -6.91 6.50 15.96
C VAL A 151 -8.44 6.65 15.85
N GLU A 152 -9.08 5.75 15.10
CA GLU A 152 -10.50 5.83 14.79
C GLU A 152 -11.37 5.10 15.83
N GLY A 153 -10.81 4.14 16.56
CA GLY A 153 -11.52 3.38 17.59
C GLY A 153 -12.49 2.32 17.03
N ARG A 154 -12.25 1.84 15.81
CA ARG A 154 -13.07 0.79 15.15
C ARG A 154 -12.22 -0.16 14.31
N PRO A 155 -12.72 -1.37 13.99
CA PRO A 155 -11.98 -2.36 13.20
C PRO A 155 -11.56 -1.84 11.83
N ILE A 156 -10.41 -2.30 11.34
CA ILE A 156 -9.88 -1.84 10.04
C ILE A 156 -10.83 -2.09 8.87
N GLY A 157 -11.63 -3.17 8.87
CA GLY A 157 -12.61 -3.45 7.82
C GLY A 157 -13.63 -2.31 7.67
N ASP A 158 -14.12 -1.78 8.80
CA ASP A 158 -15.05 -0.64 8.81
C ASP A 158 -14.39 0.65 8.32
N ILE A 159 -13.11 0.84 8.62
CA ILE A 159 -12.33 1.99 8.15
C ILE A 159 -12.16 1.90 6.62
N LEU A 160 -11.76 0.74 6.10
CA LEU A 160 -11.60 0.52 4.67
C LEU A 160 -12.91 0.76 3.93
N ASN A 161 -14.02 0.22 4.43
CA ASN A 161 -15.34 0.42 3.81
C ASN A 161 -15.75 1.89 3.82
N ALA A 162 -15.70 2.54 4.99
CA ALA A 162 -16.17 3.91 5.14
C ALA A 162 -15.32 4.96 4.40
N TYR A 163 -14.01 4.76 4.29
CA TYR A 163 -13.12 5.76 3.67
C TYR A 163 -12.82 5.50 2.20
N VAL A 164 -13.03 4.29 1.66
CA VAL A 164 -12.86 4.04 0.22
C VAL A 164 -14.08 3.41 -0.45
N LEU A 165 -14.59 2.26 0.01
CA LEU A 165 -15.60 1.53 -0.77
C LEU A 165 -16.92 2.28 -0.85
N ASP A 166 -17.42 2.81 0.27
CA ASP A 166 -18.67 3.54 0.31
C ASP A 166 -18.56 4.90 -0.38
N LYS A 167 -17.45 5.61 -0.15
CA LYS A 167 -17.20 6.91 -0.80
C LYS A 167 -17.06 6.81 -2.31
N ALA A 168 -16.44 5.74 -2.81
CA ALA A 168 -16.30 5.51 -4.23
C ALA A 168 -17.55 4.85 -4.86
N GLY A 169 -18.56 4.46 -4.08
CA GLY A 169 -19.72 3.72 -4.58
C GLY A 169 -19.35 2.32 -5.10
N MET A 170 -18.33 1.70 -4.51
CA MET A 170 -17.86 0.35 -4.83
C MET A 170 -18.72 -0.72 -4.15
N SER A 171 -19.18 -0.46 -2.93
CA SER A 171 -20.10 -1.34 -2.19
C SER A 171 -21.43 -1.56 -2.95
N PRO A 172 -22.09 -2.73 -2.81
CA PRO A 172 -21.63 -3.91 -2.08
C PRO A 172 -20.75 -4.86 -2.91
N ASP A 173 -20.46 -4.54 -4.18
CA ASP A 173 -19.86 -5.50 -5.12
C ASP A 173 -18.33 -5.62 -4.98
N CYS A 174 -17.72 -4.81 -4.10
CA CYS A 174 -16.32 -4.97 -3.71
C CYS A 174 -16.24 -5.16 -2.19
N SER A 175 -15.33 -6.01 -1.77
CA SER A 175 -15.14 -6.37 -0.36
C SER A 175 -13.68 -6.74 -0.10
N TRP A 176 -13.27 -6.63 1.16
CA TRP A 176 -11.97 -7.11 1.59
C TRP A 176 -12.09 -8.54 2.08
N SER A 177 -11.24 -9.44 1.59
CA SER A 177 -11.08 -10.79 2.14
C SER A 177 -10.79 -10.66 3.64
N ASN A 178 -11.50 -11.44 4.47
CA ASN A 178 -11.39 -11.41 5.93
C ASN A 178 -11.65 -10.03 6.57
N GLN A 179 -12.57 -9.23 5.99
CA GLN A 179 -12.92 -7.88 6.47
C GLN A 179 -13.25 -7.77 7.97
N ASP A 180 -13.88 -8.79 8.54
CA ASP A 180 -14.35 -8.78 9.93
C ASP A 180 -13.27 -9.18 10.94
N VAL A 181 -12.08 -9.53 10.45
CA VAL A 181 -11.00 -10.16 11.19
C VAL A 181 -9.71 -9.37 11.00
N ASN A 182 -9.06 -9.52 9.85
CA ASN A 182 -7.78 -8.93 9.53
C ASN A 182 -7.62 -8.81 8.00
N PRO A 183 -8.31 -7.85 7.35
CA PRO A 183 -8.22 -7.69 5.92
C PRO A 183 -6.79 -7.38 5.48
N LEU A 184 -6.32 -8.10 4.47
CA LEU A 184 -4.98 -7.92 3.94
C LEU A 184 -4.94 -6.68 3.03
N ILE A 185 -4.60 -5.51 3.57
CA ILE A 185 -4.61 -4.24 2.83
C ILE A 185 -3.78 -4.32 1.54
N GLY A 186 -2.65 -5.03 1.59
CA GLY A 186 -1.76 -5.15 0.44
C GLY A 186 -2.24 -6.06 -0.69
N ALA A 187 -3.24 -6.92 -0.48
CA ALA A 187 -3.64 -7.93 -1.48
C ALA A 187 -5.09 -8.45 -1.45
N GLY A 188 -5.88 -8.08 -0.46
CA GLY A 188 -7.17 -8.69 -0.15
C GLY A 188 -8.40 -7.96 -0.68
N LEU A 189 -8.26 -6.96 -1.56
CA LEU A 189 -9.45 -6.35 -2.18
C LEU A 189 -9.94 -7.26 -3.31
N GLU A 190 -11.20 -7.65 -3.21
CA GLU A 190 -11.95 -8.32 -4.26
C GLU A 190 -12.92 -7.32 -4.87
N CYS A 191 -12.86 -7.12 -6.18
CA CYS A 191 -13.65 -6.09 -6.84
C CYS A 191 -13.83 -6.37 -8.33
N SER A 192 -14.90 -5.85 -8.91
CA SER A 192 -15.10 -5.88 -10.36
C SER A 192 -14.43 -4.70 -11.05
N ALA A 193 -14.09 -4.85 -12.34
CA ALA A 193 -13.48 -3.77 -13.11
C ALA A 193 -14.38 -2.52 -13.16
N ARG A 194 -15.70 -2.71 -13.25
CA ARG A 194 -16.67 -1.60 -13.29
C ARG A 194 -16.70 -0.79 -12.00
N LYS A 195 -16.51 -1.45 -10.85
CA LYS A 195 -16.43 -0.75 -9.56
C LYS A 195 -15.07 -0.13 -9.32
N LEU A 196 -14.01 -0.78 -9.76
CA LEU A 196 -12.67 -0.23 -9.71
C LEU A 196 -12.55 1.06 -10.57
N ASP A 197 -13.27 1.15 -11.70
CA ASP A 197 -13.39 2.40 -12.47
C ASP A 197 -13.97 3.55 -11.63
N LYS A 198 -14.93 3.27 -10.72
CA LYS A 198 -15.46 4.28 -9.80
C LYS A 198 -14.40 4.81 -8.84
N PHE A 199 -13.54 3.93 -8.33
CA PHE A 199 -12.40 4.33 -7.51
C PHE A 199 -11.45 5.24 -8.30
N VAL A 200 -11.04 4.82 -9.50
CA VAL A 200 -10.12 5.61 -10.34
C VAL A 200 -10.71 6.97 -10.68
N HIS A 201 -11.98 7.02 -11.08
CA HIS A 201 -12.68 8.28 -11.35
C HIS A 201 -12.75 9.15 -10.09
N GLY A 202 -13.10 8.56 -8.93
CA GLY A 202 -13.15 9.24 -7.64
C GLY A 202 -11.81 9.86 -7.24
N MET A 203 -10.69 9.17 -7.50
CA MET A 203 -9.35 9.73 -7.30
C MET A 203 -9.07 10.90 -8.26
N LEU A 204 -9.46 10.80 -9.53
CA LEU A 204 -9.19 11.84 -10.53
C LEU A 204 -9.95 13.15 -10.31
N VAL A 205 -11.10 13.09 -9.61
CA VAL A 205 -11.97 14.23 -9.34
C VAL A 205 -11.96 14.66 -7.86
N ASP A 206 -11.02 14.16 -7.06
CA ASP A 206 -10.90 14.43 -5.62
C ASP A 206 -12.19 14.09 -4.84
N GLY A 207 -12.91 13.05 -5.26
CA GLY A 207 -14.20 12.62 -4.70
C GLY A 207 -14.10 11.69 -3.49
N ILE A 208 -12.93 11.09 -3.23
CA ILE A 208 -12.72 10.10 -2.14
C ILE A 208 -11.94 10.75 -0.98
N VAL A 209 -10.85 11.42 -1.32
CA VAL A 209 -9.99 12.19 -0.41
C VAL A 209 -9.79 13.60 -0.97
N SER A 210 -9.42 14.55 -0.11
CA SER A 210 -9.17 15.94 -0.54
C SER A 210 -8.02 16.01 -1.56
N THR A 211 -8.02 17.06 -2.40
CA THR A 211 -6.90 17.34 -3.32
C THR A 211 -5.55 17.35 -2.60
N LYS A 212 -5.48 17.95 -1.40
CA LYS A 212 -4.27 17.97 -0.58
C LYS A 212 -3.82 16.55 -0.22
N THR A 213 -4.75 15.71 0.25
CA THR A 213 -4.46 14.32 0.61
C THR A 213 -4.01 13.52 -0.61
N ARG A 214 -4.66 13.66 -1.76
CA ARG A 214 -4.25 12.98 -3.00
C ARG A 214 -2.86 13.40 -3.46
N LEU A 215 -2.56 14.71 -3.48
CA LEU A 215 -1.23 15.20 -3.85
C LEU A 215 -0.14 14.70 -2.90
N GLU A 216 -0.45 14.58 -1.61
CA GLU A 216 0.45 13.94 -0.65
C GLU A 216 0.70 12.46 -1.00
N MET A 217 -0.35 11.73 -1.38
CA MET A 217 -0.23 10.34 -1.82
C MET A 217 0.61 10.17 -3.08
N GLU A 218 0.59 11.14 -3.98
CA GLU A 218 1.33 11.14 -5.25
C GLU A 218 2.76 11.70 -5.10
N THR A 219 3.17 12.08 -3.88
CA THR A 219 4.51 12.62 -3.65
C THR A 219 5.57 11.52 -3.80
N VAL A 220 6.64 11.82 -4.54
CA VAL A 220 7.80 10.94 -4.69
C VAL A 220 8.59 10.89 -3.38
N GLN A 221 8.80 9.69 -2.85
CA GLN A 221 9.40 9.50 -1.51
C GLN A 221 10.92 9.30 -1.55
N LEU A 222 11.45 8.82 -2.67
CA LEU A 222 12.87 8.56 -2.88
C LEU A 222 13.34 9.16 -4.20
N THR A 223 14.60 9.60 -4.24
CA THR A 223 15.22 10.12 -5.47
C THR A 223 15.57 9.01 -6.46
N GLU A 224 15.85 7.81 -5.96
CA GLU A 224 16.17 6.64 -6.78
C GLU A 224 14.89 5.91 -7.21
N PRO A 225 14.86 5.33 -8.43
CA PRO A 225 13.73 4.52 -8.88
C PRO A 225 13.41 3.39 -7.91
N SER A 226 12.12 3.17 -7.66
CA SER A 226 11.63 1.97 -6.97
C SER A 226 11.65 0.81 -7.95
N MET A 227 12.17 -0.33 -7.53
CA MET A 227 12.28 -1.53 -8.37
C MET A 227 11.50 -2.66 -7.73
N TYR A 228 10.91 -3.54 -8.55
CA TYR A 228 10.31 -4.78 -8.09
C TYR A 228 10.69 -5.91 -9.04
N GLY A 229 11.55 -6.81 -8.56
CA GLY A 229 12.02 -7.97 -9.32
C GLY A 229 12.97 -7.63 -10.47
N SER A 230 13.24 -8.61 -11.35
CA SER A 230 14.12 -8.45 -12.52
C SER A 230 13.40 -7.84 -13.74
N ALA A 231 12.13 -7.50 -13.60
CA ALA A 231 11.32 -6.92 -14.66
C ALA A 231 11.81 -5.51 -14.96
N SER A 232 12.70 -5.41 -15.96
CA SER A 232 13.23 -4.17 -16.49
C SER A 232 12.16 -3.21 -17.05
N LEU A 233 10.88 -3.61 -17.11
CA LEU A 233 9.84 -2.80 -17.74
C LEU A 233 9.27 -1.70 -16.82
N TYR A 234 9.51 -1.75 -15.51
CA TYR A 234 8.90 -0.81 -14.56
C TYR A 234 9.96 0.11 -13.95
N TRP A 235 9.95 1.36 -14.41
CA TRP A 235 10.82 2.43 -13.90
C TRP A 235 9.92 3.56 -13.43
N GLY A 236 9.72 3.64 -12.12
CA GLY A 236 8.87 4.67 -11.51
C GLY A 236 9.20 4.85 -10.04
N ALA A 237 8.74 5.97 -9.48
CA ALA A 237 8.75 6.14 -8.04
C ALA A 237 7.56 5.38 -7.46
N TYR A 238 7.77 4.65 -6.37
CA TYR A 238 6.67 4.25 -5.51
C TYR A 238 6.31 5.41 -4.58
N CYS A 239 5.04 5.81 -4.60
CA CYS A 239 4.51 6.86 -3.74
C CYS A 239 3.76 6.23 -2.56
N LEU A 240 2.68 6.83 -2.05
CA LEU A 240 1.92 6.23 -0.94
C LEU A 240 0.88 5.26 -1.50
N GLY A 241 1.21 3.97 -1.50
CA GLY A 241 0.28 2.91 -1.92
C GLY A 241 0.12 2.71 -3.43
N ASN A 242 0.77 3.52 -4.26
CA ASN A 242 0.70 3.41 -5.72
C ASN A 242 2.05 3.65 -6.40
N TRP A 243 2.18 3.08 -7.60
CA TRP A 243 3.26 3.42 -8.52
C TRP A 243 2.92 4.73 -9.23
N LEU A 244 3.89 5.65 -9.26
CA LEU A 244 3.90 6.77 -10.19
C LEU A 244 4.80 6.37 -11.36
N GLU A 245 4.17 5.93 -12.44
CA GLU A 245 4.90 5.54 -13.63
C GLU A 245 5.31 6.78 -14.41
N CYS A 246 6.58 6.82 -14.79
CA CYS A 246 7.03 7.70 -15.84
C CYS A 246 7.38 6.81 -17.02
N LEU A 247 6.69 7.00 -18.14
CA LEU A 247 7.04 6.34 -19.40
C LEU A 247 8.47 6.76 -19.79
N ASN A 248 9.46 5.98 -19.36
CA ASN A 248 10.84 6.20 -19.73
C ASN A 248 11.04 5.67 -21.14
N ASN A 249 11.35 6.57 -22.07
CA ASN A 249 11.75 6.17 -23.40
C ASN A 249 13.21 5.72 -23.34
N TYR A 250 13.43 4.42 -23.21
CA TYR A 250 14.72 3.73 -23.13
C TYR A 250 15.79 4.12 -24.17
N ARG A 251 15.44 4.88 -25.21
CA ARG A 251 16.38 5.40 -26.21
C ARG A 251 17.18 6.63 -25.77
N LEU A 252 16.86 7.26 -24.64
CA LEU A 252 17.56 8.45 -24.18
C LEU A 252 18.27 8.15 -22.85
N LYS A 253 19.60 7.97 -22.91
CA LYS A 253 20.50 7.88 -21.74
C LYS A 253 20.53 9.20 -20.95
N ARG A 254 19.40 9.68 -20.42
CA ARG A 254 19.29 10.92 -19.66
C ARG A 254 18.54 10.71 -18.35
N LEU A 255 18.91 11.54 -17.37
CA LEU A 255 18.22 11.71 -16.10
C LEU A 255 16.71 11.84 -16.30
N MET A 256 15.94 11.26 -15.40
CA MET A 256 14.48 11.33 -15.35
C MET A 256 14.01 12.79 -15.56
N PRO A 257 13.06 13.07 -16.48
CA PRO A 257 12.65 14.44 -16.76
C PRO A 257 12.17 15.13 -15.48
N SER A 258 12.51 16.42 -15.29
CA SER A 258 12.04 17.21 -14.13
C SER A 258 10.51 17.20 -13.97
N GLN A 259 9.78 16.93 -15.04
CA GLN A 259 8.32 16.83 -15.10
C GLN A 259 7.76 15.58 -14.38
N CYS A 260 8.56 14.51 -14.27
CA CYS A 260 8.27 13.36 -13.40
C CYS A 260 8.33 13.71 -11.91
N PHE A 261 9.12 14.72 -11.54
CA PHE A 261 9.14 15.26 -10.18
C PHE A 261 7.98 16.22 -9.91
N ARG A 262 7.17 16.58 -10.92
CA ARG A 262 6.04 17.52 -10.81
C ARG A 262 4.67 16.87 -10.66
N ALA A 263 4.60 15.53 -10.59
CA ALA A 263 3.34 14.78 -10.43
C ALA A 263 2.30 15.02 -11.55
N ASP A 264 2.75 15.28 -12.78
CA ASP A 264 1.87 15.40 -13.95
C ASP A 264 1.46 13.98 -14.44
N ARG A 265 0.63 13.32 -13.62
CA ARG A 265 -0.15 12.06 -13.77
C ARG A 265 0.35 10.98 -14.76
N HIS A 266 0.77 9.84 -14.22
CA HIS A 266 0.35 8.50 -14.67
C HIS A 266 0.28 7.56 -13.45
N GLY A 267 -0.92 7.30 -12.95
CA GLY A 267 -1.15 6.24 -11.97
C GLY A 267 -1.40 4.93 -12.71
N ALA A 268 -0.61 3.89 -12.42
CA ALA A 268 -0.84 2.55 -12.94
C ALA A 268 -1.40 1.66 -11.82
N LEU A 269 -2.52 0.99 -12.10
CA LEU A 269 -3.01 -0.09 -11.26
C LEU A 269 -2.44 -1.40 -11.79
N LEU A 270 -1.59 -2.05 -11.01
CA LEU A 270 -0.99 -3.33 -11.39
C LEU A 270 -1.87 -4.48 -10.91
N LEU A 271 -2.54 -5.15 -11.86
CA LEU A 271 -3.20 -6.43 -11.63
C LEU A 271 -2.22 -7.55 -12.03
N LEU A 272 -1.47 -8.08 -11.05
CA LEU A 272 -0.68 -9.29 -11.27
C LEU A 272 -1.61 -10.50 -11.19
N ARG A 273 -1.75 -11.21 -12.31
CA ARG A 273 -2.44 -12.50 -12.36
C ARG A 273 -1.62 -13.54 -11.60
N LEU A 274 -2.14 -14.05 -10.48
CA LEU A 274 -1.72 -15.35 -9.97
C LEU A 274 -2.36 -16.40 -10.88
N SER A 275 -1.53 -17.12 -11.63
CA SER A 275 -2.02 -18.24 -12.45
C SER A 275 -2.28 -19.41 -11.51
N TYR A 276 -3.53 -19.87 -11.43
CA TYR A 276 -3.87 -21.18 -10.87
C TYR A 276 -3.61 -22.27 -11.92
#